data_AF-A0A6B1AH74-F1
#
_entry.id   AF-A0A6B1AH74-F1
#
_cell.length_a   1.000
_cell.length_b   1.000
_cell.length_c   1.000
_cell.angle_alpha   90.00
_cell.angle_beta   90.00
_cell.angle_gamma   90.00
#
_symmetry.space_group_name_H-M   'P 1'
#
loop_
_entity.id
_entity.type
_entity.pdbx_description
1 polymer ?
#
loop_
_entity_poly.entity_id
_entity_poly.type
_entity_poly.pdbx_seq_one_letter_code
_entity_poly.pdbx_strand_id
1 'polypeptide(L)'
;MESDHERPAGLPRTIKASEFKAKCLKLMDEVAETGEEIVITKNGRPVSKLVPCAERPETLFGLYRDVIRIRGDIVGPMPREWWDDGDDADEDLF
;
A
#
# COMPACT_ATOMS: atom_id res chain seq x y z
N MET A 1 -5.21 12.44 12.96
CA MET A 1 -5.68 11.07 13.23
C MET A 1 -4.64 10.14 12.63
N GLU A 2 -3.57 9.94 13.39
CA GLU A 2 -2.58 8.90 13.17
C GLU A 2 -3.34 7.58 13.12
N SER A 3 -3.39 6.94 11.94
CA SER A 3 -3.88 5.58 11.84
C SER A 3 -2.64 4.70 11.78
N ASP A 4 -2.05 4.48 12.95
CA ASP A 4 -1.17 3.35 13.18
C ASP A 4 -1.95 2.09 12.83
N HIS A 5 -1.70 1.57 11.62
CA HIS A 5 -2.10 0.22 11.25
C HIS A 5 -1.11 -0.77 11.89
N GLU A 6 -0.95 -0.68 13.21
CA GLU A 6 -0.22 -1.67 13.98
C GLU A 6 -1.16 -2.86 14.16
N ARG A 7 -1.21 -3.73 13.15
CA ARG A 7 -1.80 -5.06 13.30
C ARG A 7 -1.09 -5.71 14.49
N PRO A 8 -1.79 -6.19 15.53
CA PRO A 8 -1.13 -6.94 16.59
C PRO A 8 -0.56 -8.20 15.92
N ALA A 9 0.76 -8.24 15.78
CA ALA A 9 1.46 -9.37 15.19
C ALA A 9 1.31 -10.57 16.14
N GLY A 10 0.23 -11.34 15.96
CA GLY A 10 0.25 -12.75 16.33
C GLY A 10 1.49 -13.35 15.67
N LEU A 11 2.30 -14.08 16.44
CA LEU A 11 3.57 -14.61 15.94
C LEU A 11 3.29 -15.41 14.65
N PRO A 12 3.92 -15.08 13.52
CA PRO A 12 3.61 -15.74 12.27
C PRO A 12 3.94 -17.23 12.37
N ARG A 13 3.03 -18.07 11.87
CA ARG A 13 3.14 -19.53 11.97
C ARG A 13 4.44 -19.97 11.30
N THR A 14 5.28 -20.69 12.05
CA THR A 14 6.61 -21.08 11.59
C THR A 14 6.69 -22.59 11.33
N ILE A 15 7.16 -22.99 10.15
CA ILE A 15 7.33 -24.39 9.75
C ILE A 15 8.75 -24.67 9.27
N LYS A 16 9.15 -25.94 9.26
CA LYS A 16 10.44 -26.37 8.69
C LYS A 16 10.34 -26.51 7.17
N ALA A 17 11.44 -26.31 6.47
CA ALA A 17 11.54 -26.50 5.02
C ALA A 17 11.17 -27.93 4.58
N SER A 18 11.42 -28.94 5.42
CA SER A 18 11.00 -30.32 5.17
C SER A 18 9.48 -30.48 5.18
N GLU A 19 8.79 -29.80 6.09
CA GLU A 19 7.34 -29.80 6.15
C GLU A 19 6.73 -29.01 5.00
N PHE A 20 7.30 -27.84 4.69
CA PHE A 20 6.91 -27.06 3.51
C PHE A 20 7.01 -27.90 2.23
N LYS A 21 8.13 -28.60 2.02
CA LYS A 21 8.32 -29.48 0.85
C LYS A 21 7.25 -30.58 0.76
N ALA A 22 6.81 -31.13 1.89
CA ALA A 22 5.82 -32.20 1.94
C ALA A 22 4.37 -31.72 1.72
N LYS A 23 4.06 -30.49 2.10
CA LYS A 23 2.69 -29.93 2.11
C LYS A 23 2.52 -28.67 1.26
N CYS A 24 3.45 -28.43 0.34
CA CYS A 24 3.63 -27.15 -0.34
C CYS A 24 2.33 -26.58 -0.94
N LEU A 25 1.64 -27.36 -1.79
CA LEU A 25 0.41 -26.92 -2.45
C LEU A 25 -0.71 -26.61 -1.45
N LYS A 26 -0.95 -27.52 -0.49
CA LYS A 26 -1.95 -27.30 0.57
C LYS A 26 -1.67 -26.02 1.36
N LEU A 27 -0.40 -25.73 1.66
CA LEU A 27 -0.02 -24.51 2.37
C LEU A 27 -0.23 -23.25 1.51
N MET A 28 -0.05 -23.32 0.19
CA MET A 28 -0.38 -22.21 -0.71
C MET A 28 -1.87 -21.91 -0.70
N ASP A 29 -2.71 -22.95 -0.81
CA ASP A 29 -4.17 -22.81 -0.76
C ASP A 29 -4.60 -22.23 0.59
N GLU A 30 -4.08 -22.76 1.70
CA GLU A 30 -4.37 -22.29 3.05
C GLU A 30 -4.00 -20.80 3.23
N VAL A 31 -2.84 -20.37 2.74
CA VAL A 31 -2.42 -18.96 2.81
C VAL A 31 -3.29 -18.07 1.92
N ALA A 32 -3.69 -18.55 0.75
CA ALA A 32 -4.57 -17.81 -0.15
C ALA A 32 -5.99 -17.64 0.44
N GLU A 33 -6.53 -18.67 1.10
CA GLU A 33 -7.86 -18.65 1.71
C GLU A 33 -7.90 -17.86 3.02
N THR A 34 -6.92 -18.04 3.89
CA THR A 34 -6.94 -17.47 5.26
C THR A 34 -6.37 -16.06 5.34
N GLY A 35 -5.48 -15.70 4.42
CA GLY A 35 -4.72 -14.45 4.52
C GLY A 35 -3.55 -14.50 5.52
N GLU A 36 -3.35 -15.63 6.22
CA GLU A 36 -2.30 -15.77 7.23
C GLU A 36 -0.94 -16.07 6.62
N GLU A 37 0.12 -15.43 7.12
CA GLU A 37 1.47 -15.66 6.63
C GLU A 37 2.18 -16.81 7.34
N ILE A 38 3.03 -17.54 6.60
CA ILE A 38 3.80 -18.67 7.11
C ILE A 38 5.31 -18.42 6.92
N VAL A 39 6.08 -18.50 7.99
CA VAL A 39 7.55 -18.43 7.94
C VAL A 39 8.13 -19.83 7.77
N ILE A 40 8.99 -19.98 6.77
CA ILE A 40 9.68 -21.25 6.47
C ILE A 40 11.11 -21.16 7.00
N THR A 41 11.51 -22.14 7.81
CA THR A 41 12.83 -22.23 8.42
C THR A 41 13.65 -23.38 7.86
N LYS A 42 14.97 -23.20 7.76
CA LYS A 42 15.94 -24.25 7.46
C LYS A 42 17.00 -24.24 8.56
N ASN A 43 17.21 -25.39 9.22
CA ASN A 43 18.14 -25.51 10.35
C ASN A 43 17.87 -24.50 11.48
N GLY A 44 16.59 -24.27 11.80
CA GLY A 44 16.18 -23.33 12.84
C GLY A 44 16.29 -21.84 12.46
N ARG A 45 16.74 -21.52 11.25
CA ARG A 45 16.85 -20.14 10.76
C ARG A 45 15.73 -19.85 9.76
N PRO A 46 15.02 -18.71 9.87
CA PRO A 46 14.04 -18.29 8.86
C PRO A 46 14.74 -18.04 7.53
N VAL A 47 14.20 -18.58 6.44
CA VAL A 47 14.79 -18.47 5.09
C VAL A 47 13.83 -17.91 4.04
N SER A 48 12.53 -18.10 4.21
CA SER A 48 11.50 -17.55 3.33
C SER A 48 10.17 -17.41 4.07
N LYS A 49 9.22 -16.72 3.45
CA LYS A 49 7.83 -16.61 3.92
C LYS A 49 6.87 -16.86 2.78
N LEU A 50 5.75 -17.50 3.09
CA LEU A 50 4.60 -17.64 2.22
C LEU A 50 3.57 -16.58 2.66
N VAL A 51 3.16 -15.74 1.72
CA VAL A 51 2.20 -14.65 1.95
C VAL A 51 1.09 -14.77 0.91
N PRO A 52 -0.13 -14.32 1.23
CA PRO A 52 -1.22 -14.30 0.27
C PRO A 52 -0.85 -13.45 -0.94
N CYS A 53 -1.19 -13.92 -2.13
CA CYS A 53 -1.04 -13.12 -3.34
C CYS A 53 -2.20 -12.12 -3.38
N ALA A 54 -1.96 -10.90 -2.91
CA ALA A 54 -2.96 -9.84 -3.03
C ALA A 54 -3.09 -9.44 -4.50
N GLU A 55 -4.30 -9.59 -5.05
CA GLU A 55 -4.62 -9.02 -6.35
C GLU A 55 -4.55 -7.50 -6.23
N ARG A 56 -3.55 -6.91 -6.88
CA ARG A 56 -3.46 -5.46 -6.97
C ARG A 56 -4.58 -5.02 -7.92
N PRO A 57 -5.46 -4.10 -7.51
CA PRO A 57 -6.51 -3.63 -8.39
C PRO A 57 -5.87 -3.06 -9.66
N GLU A 58 -6.46 -3.37 -10.82
CA GLU A 58 -5.95 -2.93 -12.14
C GLU A 58 -5.86 -1.40 -12.23
N THR A 59 -6.65 -0.69 -11.44
CA THR A 59 -6.67 0.76 -11.40
C THR A 59 -6.73 1.27 -9.96
N LEU A 60 -6.11 2.43 -9.72
CA LEU A 60 -6.31 3.19 -8.47
C LEU A 60 -7.56 4.07 -8.53
N PHE A 61 -8.30 4.06 -9.64
CA PHE A 61 -9.45 4.92 -9.84
C PHE A 61 -10.56 4.54 -8.85
N GLY A 62 -10.95 5.51 -8.03
CA GLY A 62 -11.95 5.28 -6.98
C GLY A 62 -11.43 4.62 -5.71
N LEU A 63 -10.12 4.45 -5.53
CA LEU A 63 -9.54 3.93 -4.27
C LEU A 63 -10.00 4.70 -3.03
N TYR A 64 -10.24 6.01 -3.20
CA TYR A 64 -10.73 6.91 -2.16
C TYR A 64 -12.14 7.41 -2.42
N ARG A 65 -12.92 6.68 -3.25
CA ARG A 65 -14.34 6.95 -3.39
C ARG A 65 -14.96 6.91 -2.00
N ASP A 66 -15.71 7.96 -1.66
CA ASP A 66 -16.37 8.16 -0.36
C ASP A 66 -15.45 8.40 0.86
N VAL A 67 -14.12 8.30 0.71
CA VAL A 67 -13.14 8.62 1.76
C VAL A 67 -12.71 10.09 1.68
N ILE A 68 -12.56 10.63 0.48
CA ILE A 68 -12.14 12.03 0.27
C ILE A 68 -13.36 12.92 0.07
N ARG A 69 -13.38 14.05 0.79
CA ARG A 69 -14.42 15.08 0.65
C ARG A 69 -13.79 16.40 0.22
N ILE A 70 -14.28 16.96 -0.88
CA ILE A 70 -13.92 18.30 -1.34
C ILE A 70 -14.50 19.32 -0.35
N ARG A 71 -13.64 20.19 0.19
CA ARG A 71 -14.00 21.19 1.22
C ARG A 71 -14.18 22.61 0.67
N GLY A 72 -13.90 22.85 -0.61
CA GLY A 72 -13.98 24.16 -1.25
C GLY A 72 -14.16 24.03 -2.77
N ASP A 73 -14.10 25.13 -3.49
CA ASP A 73 -14.10 25.11 -4.95
C ASP A 73 -12.71 24.70 -5.46
N ILE A 74 -12.65 23.65 -6.28
CA ILE A 74 -11.42 23.11 -6.88
C ILE A 74 -11.40 23.25 -8.40
N VAL A 75 -12.48 23.78 -9.00
CA VAL A 75 -12.63 23.95 -10.46
C VAL A 75 -12.58 25.43 -10.84
N GLY A 76 -12.98 26.32 -9.92
CA GLY A 76 -12.94 27.76 -10.11
C GLY A 76 -11.55 28.33 -10.39
N PRO A 77 -11.48 29.59 -10.88
CA PRO A 77 -10.23 30.24 -11.20
C PRO A 77 -9.34 30.36 -9.95
N MET A 78 -8.05 30.07 -10.13
CA MET A 78 -7.08 30.16 -9.05
C MET A 78 -6.86 31.65 -8.67
N PRO A 79 -6.64 31.98 -7.38
CA PRO A 79 -6.38 33.35 -6.96
C PRO A 79 -5.17 33.95 -7.69
N ARG A 80 -5.24 35.24 -8.04
CA ARG A 80 -4.17 35.92 -8.80
C ARG A 80 -2.85 35.87 -8.03
N GLU A 81 -2.93 35.95 -6.71
CA GLU A 81 -1.83 35.96 -5.76
C GLU A 81 -1.03 34.65 -5.73
N TRP A 82 -1.51 33.58 -6.36
CA TRP A 82 -0.81 32.30 -6.46
C TRP A 82 0.06 32.18 -7.72
N TRP A 83 -0.07 33.10 -8.68
CA TRP A 83 0.70 33.09 -9.93
C TRP A 83 1.28 34.46 -10.30
N ASP A 84 0.91 35.53 -9.58
CA ASP A 84 1.51 36.85 -9.73
C ASP A 84 2.90 36.87 -9.06
N ASP A 85 3.83 36.08 -9.59
CA ASP A 85 5.26 36.33 -9.42
C ASP A 85 5.54 37.59 -10.25
N GLY A 86 5.49 38.75 -9.60
CA GLY A 86 5.44 40.07 -10.25
C GLY A 86 6.59 40.35 -11.21
N ASP A 87 6.44 39.90 -12.45
CA ASP A 87 7.32 40.17 -13.59
C ASP A 87 6.57 41.03 -14.63
N ASP A 88 5.88 42.06 -14.13
CA ASP A 88 5.44 43.22 -14.92
C ASP A 88 6.46 44.35 -14.70
N ALA A 89 7.69 44.16 -15.19
CA ALA A 89 8.65 45.22 -15.35
C ALA A 89 9.37 45.06 -16.70
N ASP A 90 8.66 45.35 -17.78
CA ASP A 90 9.23 45.89 -19.02
C ASP A 90 8.13 46.61 -19.84
N GLU A 91 7.35 47.47 -19.19
CA GLU A 91 6.66 48.58 -19.88
C GLU A 91 7.57 49.82 -19.85
N ASP A 92 8.77 49.72 -20.43
CA ASP A 92 9.59 50.88 -20.81
C ASP A 92 10.56 50.46 -21.93
N LEU A 93 10.02 49.99 -23.06
CA LEU A 93 10.74 49.97 -24.34
C LEU A 93 10.12 51.03 -25.27
N PHE A 94 10.55 52.28 -25.04
CA PHE A 94 10.51 53.34 -26.05
C PHE A 94 11.57 53.08 -27.13
#